data_AF-A0A7C4G1D2-F1
#
_entry.id   AF-A0A7C4G1D2-F1
#
_cell.length_a   1.000
_cell.length_b   1.000
_cell.length_c   1.000
_cell.angle_alpha   90.00
_cell.angle_beta   90.00
_cell.angle_gamma   90.00
#
_symmetry.space_group_name_H-M   'P 1'
#
loop_
_entity.id
_entity.type
_entity.pdbx_description
1 polymer ?
#
loop_
_entity_poly.entity_id
_entity_poly.type
_entity_poly.pdbx_seq_one_letter_code
_entity_poly.pdbx_strand_id
1 'polypeptide(L)'
;MKPAIALLIAYLLGGIPFGYVLVRMTTGKDVRSMGSGNIGATNVLRTAGRGLGVLTLVLDIFKGYAAVWLAAGLTSSDPVWVSAAAVAVGL
;
A
#
# COMPACT_ATOMS: atom_id res chain seq x y z
N MET A 1 13.11 13.49 -16.26
CA MET A 1 13.19 12.02 -16.06
C MET A 1 12.95 11.61 -14.60
N LYS A 2 13.65 12.19 -13.62
CA LYS A 2 13.51 11.82 -12.19
C LYS A 2 12.06 11.85 -11.63
N PRO A 3 11.19 12.82 -11.99
CA PRO A 3 9.83 12.85 -11.46
C PRO A 3 8.95 11.70 -11.99
N ALA A 4 9.09 11.36 -13.28
CA ALA A 4 8.37 10.22 -13.85
C ALA A 4 8.77 8.89 -13.20
N ILE A 5 10.06 8.72 -12.89
CA ILE A 5 10.56 7.55 -12.15
C ILE A 5 9.99 7.52 -10.73
N ALA A 6 9.95 8.65 -10.03
CA ALA A 6 9.37 8.75 -8.70
C ALA A 6 7.88 8.35 -8.70
N LEU A 7 7.10 8.83 -9.67
CA LEU A 7 5.68 8.48 -9.81
C LEU A 7 5.47 7.01 -10.15
N LEU A 8 6.30 6.46 -11.04
CA LEU A 8 6.25 5.04 -11.37
C LEU A 8 6.53 4.17 -10.14
N ILE A 9 7.55 4.51 -9.35
CA ILE A 9 7.86 3.80 -8.11
C ILE A 9 6.71 3.92 -7.10
N ALA A 10 6.15 5.12 -6.92
CA ALA A 10 5.02 5.34 -6.02
C ALA A 10 3.80 4.52 -6.40
N TYR A 11 3.46 4.47 -7.70
CA TYR A 11 2.36 3.67 -8.23
C TYR A 11 2.60 2.16 -8.02
N LEU A 12 3.81 1.67 -8.32
CA LEU A 12 4.16 0.26 -8.12
C LEU A 12 4.13 -0.15 -6.65
N LEU A 13 4.57 0.72 -5.74
CA LEU A 13 4.45 0.49 -4.29
C LEU A 13 3.00 0.47 -3.83
N GLY A 14 2.17 1.38 -4.34
CA GLY A 14 0.74 1.48 -4.01
C GLY A 14 -0.04 0.22 -4.41
N GLY A 15 0.26 -0.30 -5.59
CA GLY A 15 -0.37 -1.48 -6.17
C GLY A 15 -0.11 -2.80 -5.43
N ILE A 16 0.78 -2.84 -4.42
CA ILE A 16 1.04 -4.05 -3.64
C ILE A 16 -0.14 -4.30 -2.69
N PRO A 17 -0.91 -5.39 -2.86
CA PRO A 17 -2.11 -5.65 -2.07
C PRO A 17 -1.74 -6.44 -0.80
N PHE A 18 -1.12 -5.81 0.20
CA PHE A 18 -0.60 -6.50 1.38
C PHE A 18 -1.65 -7.34 2.12
N GLY A 19 -2.87 -6.85 2.28
CA GLY A 19 -3.92 -7.62 2.95
C GLY A 19 -4.33 -8.89 2.19
N TYR A 20 -4.29 -8.85 0.85
CA TYR A 20 -4.48 -10.05 0.04
C TYR A 20 -3.33 -11.04 0.22
N VAL A 21 -2.08 -10.55 0.09
CA VAL A 21 -0.87 -11.37 0.18
C VAL A 21 -0.77 -12.02 1.56
N LEU A 22 -0.94 -11.26 2.63
CA LEU A 22 -0.84 -11.74 4.00
C LEU A 22 -1.90 -12.79 4.32
N VAL A 23 -3.17 -12.54 3.97
CA VAL A 23 -4.25 -13.50 4.24
C VAL A 23 -4.03 -14.78 3.45
N ARG A 24 -3.66 -14.67 2.17
CA ARG A 24 -3.44 -15.84 1.32
C ARG A 24 -2.25 -16.68 1.81
N MET A 25 -1.16 -16.05 2.22
CA MET A 25 0.03 -16.76 2.72
C MET A 25 -0.18 -17.42 4.08
N THR A 26 -0.97 -16.81 4.96
CA THR A 26 -1.14 -17.29 6.34
C THR A 26 -2.32 -18.23 6.52
N THR A 27 -3.40 -18.05 5.76
CA THR A 27 -4.64 -18.83 5.90
C THR A 27 -4.94 -19.73 4.71
N GLY A 28 -4.25 -19.54 3.57
CA GLY A 28 -4.56 -20.22 2.31
C GLY A 28 -5.86 -19.76 1.63
N LYS A 29 -6.64 -18.87 2.27
CA LYS A 29 -7.93 -18.39 1.78
C LYS A 29 -7.77 -17.09 0.98
N ASP A 30 -8.75 -16.81 0.12
CA ASP A 30 -8.82 -15.55 -0.60
C ASP A 30 -9.62 -14.51 0.21
N VAL A 31 -9.00 -13.39 0.58
CA VAL A 31 -9.68 -12.30 1.31
C VAL A 31 -10.80 -11.66 0.49
N ARG A 32 -10.77 -11.77 -0.85
CA ARG A 32 -11.79 -11.23 -1.76
C ARG A 32 -13.08 -12.04 -1.75
N SER A 33 -13.00 -13.32 -1.40
CA SER A 33 -14.19 -14.16 -1.20
C SER A 33 -14.69 -14.15 0.25
N MET A 34 -14.10 -13.32 1.11
CA MET A 34 -14.41 -13.26 2.54
C MET A 34 -14.85 -11.85 2.94
N GLY A 35 -15.80 -11.82 3.88
CA GLY A 35 -16.21 -10.57 4.49
C GLY A 35 -16.83 -9.58 3.48
N SER A 36 -16.24 -8.40 3.34
CA SER A 36 -16.73 -7.37 2.40
C SER A 36 -16.14 -7.52 1.00
N GLY A 37 -15.24 -8.47 0.80
CA GLY A 37 -14.48 -8.66 -0.44
C GLY A 37 -13.34 -7.65 -0.66
N ASN A 38 -13.19 -6.65 0.20
CA ASN A 38 -12.08 -5.70 0.11
C ASN A 38 -10.78 -6.31 0.65
N ILE A 39 -9.65 -5.91 0.05
CA ILE A 39 -8.31 -6.38 0.47
C ILE A 39 -7.71 -5.56 1.62
N GLY A 40 -8.40 -4.51 2.09
CA GLY A 40 -7.88 -3.59 3.09
C GLY A 40 -7.88 -4.16 4.51
N ALA A 41 -7.12 -3.49 5.39
CA ALA A 41 -6.91 -3.88 6.78
C ALA A 41 -8.20 -4.17 7.57
N THR A 42 -9.28 -3.41 7.35
CA THR A 42 -10.56 -3.62 8.04
C THR A 42 -11.20 -4.96 7.70
N ASN A 43 -11.14 -5.39 6.42
CA ASN A 43 -11.69 -6.68 6.04
C ASN A 43 -10.79 -7.82 6.54
N VAL A 44 -9.47 -7.66 6.46
CA VAL A 44 -8.51 -8.61 7.02
C VAL A 44 -8.72 -8.77 8.53
N LEU A 45 -8.91 -7.68 9.27
CA LEU A 45 -9.21 -7.68 10.69
C LEU A 45 -10.46 -8.53 11.01
N ARG A 46 -11.51 -8.42 10.18
CA ARG A 46 -12.77 -9.14 10.37
C ARG A 46 -12.71 -10.61 9.94
N THR A 47 -11.92 -10.94 8.92
CA THR A 47 -11.94 -12.26 8.27
C THR A 47 -10.76 -13.16 8.67
N ALA A 48 -9.60 -12.57 8.94
CA ALA A 48 -8.35 -13.26 9.26
C ALA A 48 -7.79 -12.90 10.65
N GLY A 49 -8.40 -11.94 11.35
CA GLY A 49 -8.15 -11.63 12.76
C GLY A 49 -7.28 -10.40 13.01
N ARG A 50 -7.18 -10.02 14.29
CA ARG A 50 -6.54 -8.77 14.75
C ARG A 50 -5.06 -8.66 14.35
N GLY A 51 -4.28 -9.72 14.50
CA GLY A 51 -2.85 -9.69 14.15
C GLY A 51 -2.61 -9.36 12.67
N LEU A 52 -3.31 -10.06 11.77
CA LEU A 52 -3.17 -9.82 10.33
C LEU A 52 -3.76 -8.48 9.89
N GLY A 53 -4.87 -8.05 10.52
CA GLY A 53 -5.46 -6.74 10.25
C GLY A 53 -4.52 -5.59 10.59
N VAL A 54 -3.90 -5.64 11.78
CA VAL A 54 -2.92 -4.63 12.20
C VAL A 54 -1.67 -4.67 11.33
N LEU A 55 -1.14 -5.85 11.02
CA LEU A 55 0.02 -5.98 10.15
C LEU A 55 -0.25 -5.41 8.74
N THR A 56 -1.43 -5.69 8.18
CA THR A 56 -1.86 -5.11 6.90
C THR A 56 -1.88 -3.59 6.96
N LEU A 57 -2.47 -3.01 8.01
CA LEU A 57 -2.53 -1.57 8.20
C LEU A 57 -1.14 -0.94 8.27
N VAL A 58 -0.23 -1.54 9.04
CA VAL A 58 1.15 -1.06 9.19
C VAL A 58 1.89 -1.09 7.85
N LEU A 59 1.76 -2.18 7.08
CA LEU A 59 2.42 -2.29 5.77
C LEU A 59 1.84 -1.32 4.73
N ASP A 60 0.52 -1.12 4.72
CA ASP A 60 -0.14 -0.16 3.82
C ASP A 60 0.23 1.30 4.16
N ILE A 61 0.42 1.63 5.44
CA ILE A 61 0.95 2.94 5.83
C ILE A 61 2.43 3.05 5.43
N PHE A 62 3.22 2.02 5.70
CA PHE A 62 4.66 2.02 5.41
C PHE A 62 4.96 2.17 3.92
N LYS A 63 4.22 1.49 3.04
CA LYS A 63 4.42 1.63 1.58
C LYS A 63 4.06 3.05 1.11
N GLY A 64 3.01 3.65 1.68
CA GLY A 64 2.63 5.04 1.43
C GLY A 64 3.73 6.02 1.83
N TYR A 65 4.25 5.84 3.04
CA TYR A 65 5.39 6.62 3.53
C TYR A 65 6.64 6.44 2.64
N ALA A 66 6.98 5.19 2.30
CA ALA A 66 8.14 4.89 1.47
C ALA A 66 8.03 5.54 0.07
N ALA A 67 6.85 5.54 -0.54
CA ALA A 67 6.61 6.20 -1.82
C ALA A 67 6.88 7.71 -1.75
N VAL A 68 6.36 8.38 -0.72
CA VAL A 68 6.55 9.82 -0.51
C VAL A 68 8.01 10.15 -0.19
N TRP A 69 8.67 9.35 0.67
CA TRP A 69 10.07 9.54 1.05
C TRP A 69 11.01 9.38 -0.16
N LEU A 70 10.80 8.34 -0.98
CA LEU A 70 11.56 8.14 -2.23
C LEU A 70 11.32 9.27 -3.23
N ALA A 71 10.07 9.71 -3.38
CA ALA A 71 9.76 10.84 -4.25
C ALA A 71 10.49 12.12 -3.81
N ALA A 72 10.45 12.45 -2.51
CA ALA A 72 11.17 13.60 -1.97
C ALA A 72 12.69 13.53 -2.26
N GLY A 73 13.32 12.36 -2.09
CA GLY A 73 14.72 12.17 -2.42
C GLY A 73 15.04 12.32 -3.91
N LEU A 74 14.17 11.85 -4.79
CA LEU A 74 14.37 11.86 -6.25
C LEU A 74 14.05 13.22 -6.91
N THR A 75 13.15 14.00 -6.31
CA THR A 75 12.68 15.28 -6.85
C THR A 75 13.17 16.49 -6.06
N SER A 76 14.19 16.31 -5.21
CA SER A 76 14.75 17.39 -4.38
C SER A 76 13.69 18.09 -3.52
N SER A 77 12.75 17.31 -2.99
CA SER A 77 11.63 17.75 -2.15
C SER A 77 10.68 18.75 -2.83
N ASP A 78 10.63 18.77 -4.16
CA ASP A 78 9.62 19.57 -4.90
C ASP A 78 8.20 19.18 -4.44
N PRO A 79 7.42 20.13 -3.86
CA PRO A 79 6.11 19.83 -3.29
C PRO A 79 5.10 19.26 -4.29
N VAL A 80 5.19 19.64 -5.56
CA VAL A 80 4.25 19.18 -6.60
C VAL A 80 4.45 17.69 -6.82
N TRP A 81 5.69 17.25 -6.97
CA TRP A 81 6.00 15.85 -7.26
C TRP A 81 5.85 14.94 -6.04
N VAL A 82 6.17 15.45 -4.85
CA VAL A 82 5.92 14.73 -3.58
C VAL A 82 4.43 14.51 -3.37
N SER A 83 3.60 15.53 -3.62
CA SER A 83 2.14 15.42 -3.53
C SER A 83 1.58 14.47 -4.59
N ALA A 84 2.09 14.55 -5.82
CA ALA A 84 1.69 13.64 -6.89
C ALA A 84 2.03 12.17 -6.59
N ALA A 85 3.18 11.90 -5.94
CA ALA A 85 3.53 10.56 -5.48
C ALA A 85 2.60 10.06 -4.35
N ALA A 86 2.17 10.94 -3.44
CA ALA A 86 1.20 10.60 -2.40
C ALA A 86 -0.18 10.23 -2.98
N VAL A 87 -0.59 10.86 -4.07
CA VAL A 87 -1.80 10.45 -4.80
C VAL A 87 -1.55 9.12 -5.51
N ALA A 88 -0.43 8.98 -6.22
CA ALA A 88 -0.11 7.80 -7.02
C ALA A 88 -0.05 6.49 -6.20
N VAL A 89 0.42 6.55 -4.95
CA VAL A 89 0.46 5.36 -4.07
C VAL A 89 -0.92 4.92 -3.55
N GLY A 90 -1.92 5.80 -3.63
CA GLY A 90 -3.29 5.52 -3.20
C GLY A 90 -4.25 5.08 -4.33
N LEU A 91 -3.78 5.09 -5.59
CA LEU A 91 -4.52 4.66 -6.77
C LEU A 91 -4.38 3.15 -7.01
#